data_AF-A0A521S0N5-F1
#
_entry.id   AF-A0A521S0N5-F1
#
_cell.length_a   1.000
_cell.length_b   1.000
_cell.length_c   1.000
_cell.angle_alpha   90.00
_cell.angle_beta   90.00
_cell.angle_gamma   90.00
#
_symmetry.space_group_name_H-M   'P 1'
#
loop_
_entity.id
_entity.type
_entity.pdbx_description
1 polymer ?
#
loop_
_entity_poly.entity_id
_entity_poly.type
_entity_poly.pdbx_seq_one_letter_code
_entity_poly.pdbx_strand_id
1 'polypeptide(L)'
;MIELLVLATIGLPCIAGIVAWYAEADRARSVVLPALAIAVVAGLGLAGLVFSAGPVRAFDGLVVVDALGAYVLMLVLVVAAIAGAGSPAHLRHEAAAGTLRPHDAGRYYALFLWFAAGLAATPLLDNLGLVWVGIEATTIVSALLVGFARTPAAIEAAWKYLILGSIGIGFALLGTLLVYASSVGVLGETSDALAWTRLVGIAPQLDPGLARLAFLFALAGYGTKAGLVPFHTWLPDAHSQAPSPISALLSGAALAVALYALARFHVVTVGALGPAFSSTLLVVFGLISLAVALPFIVAQGDLKRLLAYSSIEHLGLATLALGFGGELALLGLSLHLVSHGLAKATAFLAAGRLVAERGSRRIGRLGGSLAHSPMESRALVIGALILSGLPPSGLFVGEIAILLGGVQAGWGLAAGAAAAILALAVAGLLFHLVRMVVAPTGRADGVAQSEAAAPAELAEPREQPERQAGSSGAPSGPLAGRAVGSAVLLGLPLAVVVAAGAWTPAPIAAALEQVVLILGGGRG
;
A
#
# COMPACT_ATOMS: atom_id res chain seq x y z
N MET A 1 29.74 1.82 6.10
CA MET A 1 28.59 2.68 6.52
C MET A 1 27.30 2.29 5.80
N ILE A 2 27.26 2.31 4.46
CA ILE A 2 26.05 1.97 3.68
C ILE A 2 25.51 0.58 4.03
N GLU A 3 26.36 -0.45 4.08
CA GLU A 3 25.96 -1.81 4.45
C GLU A 3 25.29 -1.88 5.82
N LEU A 4 25.77 -1.09 6.78
CA LEU A 4 25.15 -1.01 8.12
C LEU A 4 23.76 -0.37 8.05
N LEU A 5 23.57 0.67 7.24
CA LEU A 5 22.25 1.28 7.02
C LEU A 5 21.28 0.27 6.39
N VAL A 6 21.73 -0.51 5.40
CA VAL A 6 20.92 -1.55 4.78
C VAL A 6 20.56 -2.65 5.78
N LEU A 7 21.52 -3.14 6.57
CA LEU A 7 21.28 -4.14 7.62
C LEU A 7 20.36 -3.62 8.72
N ALA A 8 20.48 -2.35 9.11
CA ALA A 8 19.58 -1.73 10.07
C ALA A 8 18.16 -1.55 9.51
N THR A 9 18.03 -1.29 8.21
CA THR A 9 16.74 -1.09 7.54
C THR A 9 15.95 -2.40 7.38
N ILE A 10 16.62 -3.52 7.06
CA ILE A 10 15.94 -4.79 6.72
C ILE A 10 16.30 -5.91 7.68
N GLY A 11 17.60 -6.07 8.00
CA GLY A 11 18.10 -7.15 8.85
C GLY A 11 17.57 -7.05 10.28
N LEU A 12 17.55 -5.85 10.87
CA LEU A 12 17.05 -5.64 12.23
C LEU A 12 15.55 -5.97 12.37
N PRO A 13 14.64 -5.50 11.49
CA PRO A 13 13.25 -5.97 11.47
C PRO A 13 13.11 -7.50 11.34
N CYS A 14 13.93 -8.15 10.51
CA CYS A 14 13.89 -9.60 10.35
C CYS A 14 14.23 -10.33 11.66
N ILE A 15 15.31 -9.92 12.33
CA ILE A 15 15.75 -10.49 13.62
C ILE A 15 14.73 -10.20 14.72
N ALA A 16 14.27 -8.95 14.80
CA ALA A 16 13.25 -8.54 15.76
C ALA A 16 11.93 -9.31 15.56
N GLY A 17 11.59 -9.65 14.32
CA GLY A 17 10.45 -10.51 13.99
C GLY A 17 10.60 -11.93 14.54
N ILE A 18 11.78 -12.53 14.45
CA ILE A 18 12.07 -13.85 15.04
C ILE A 18 11.87 -13.81 16.55
N VAL A 19 12.40 -12.79 17.22
CA VAL A 19 12.23 -12.62 18.68
C VAL A 19 10.74 -12.41 19.03
N ALA A 20 10.04 -11.56 18.28
CA ALA A 20 8.63 -11.28 18.50
C ALA A 20 7.73 -12.51 18.32
N TRP A 21 8.07 -13.42 17.40
CA TRP A 21 7.30 -14.64 17.13
C TRP A 21 7.09 -15.51 18.38
N TYR A 22 8.11 -15.61 19.22
CA TYR A 22 8.08 -16.39 20.46
C TYR A 22 7.67 -15.57 21.69
N ALA A 23 7.52 -14.25 21.54
CA ALA A 23 7.21 -13.35 22.63
C ALA A 23 5.70 -13.20 22.85
N GLU A 24 5.32 -12.87 24.09
CA GLU A 24 3.99 -12.38 24.42
C GLU A 24 3.82 -10.91 24.01
N ALA A 25 2.59 -10.39 24.05
CA ALA A 25 2.23 -9.10 23.48
C ALA A 25 3.12 -7.92 23.96
N ASP A 26 3.39 -7.80 25.26
CA ASP A 26 4.16 -6.68 25.81
C ASP A 26 5.65 -6.76 25.46
N ARG A 27 6.23 -7.97 25.52
CA ARG A 27 7.63 -8.22 25.12
C ARG A 27 7.82 -8.08 23.62
N ALA A 28 6.87 -8.55 22.81
CA ALA A 28 6.91 -8.35 21.36
C ALA A 28 6.88 -6.86 21.04
N ARG A 29 5.98 -6.09 21.67
CA ARG A 29 5.88 -4.64 21.47
C ARG A 29 7.16 -3.89 21.82
N SER A 30 7.81 -4.24 22.95
CA SER A 30 9.04 -3.56 23.39
C SER A 30 10.25 -3.80 22.47
N VAL A 31 10.23 -4.89 21.69
CA VAL A 31 11.26 -5.20 20.69
C VAL A 31 10.92 -4.58 19.32
N VAL A 32 9.64 -4.65 18.92
CA VAL A 32 9.20 -4.32 17.56
C VAL A 32 9.21 -2.82 17.28
N LEU A 33 8.71 -2.00 18.21
CA LEU A 33 8.64 -0.55 17.98
C LEU A 33 10.03 0.10 17.86
N PRO A 34 11.01 -0.22 18.72
CA PRO A 34 12.37 0.28 18.53
C PRO A 34 13.04 -0.24 17.25
N ALA A 35 12.86 -1.52 16.92
CA ALA A 35 13.42 -2.09 15.69
C ALA A 35 12.88 -1.38 14.44
N LEU A 36 11.58 -1.12 14.39
CA LEU A 36 10.94 -0.36 13.32
C LEU A 36 11.44 1.09 13.29
N ALA A 37 11.57 1.76 14.44
CA ALA A 37 12.07 3.13 14.50
C ALA A 37 13.51 3.24 13.98
N ILE A 38 14.39 2.30 14.37
CA ILE A 38 15.77 2.23 13.87
C ILE A 38 15.77 1.98 12.36
N ALA A 39 14.95 1.06 11.87
CA ALA A 39 14.84 0.78 10.44
C ALA A 39 14.38 2.00 9.63
N VAL A 40 13.41 2.76 10.16
CA VAL A 40 12.94 4.01 9.54
C VAL A 40 14.07 5.05 9.49
N VAL A 41 14.76 5.28 10.61
CA VAL A 41 15.86 6.27 10.65
C VAL A 41 17.00 5.86 9.72
N ALA A 42 17.39 4.58 9.73
CA ALA A 42 18.46 4.07 8.87
C ALA A 42 18.11 4.17 7.38
N GLY A 43 16.88 3.79 7.01
CA GLY A 43 16.44 3.82 5.62
C GLY A 43 16.17 5.23 5.09
N LEU A 44 15.68 6.15 5.94
CA LEU A 44 15.60 7.58 5.59
C LEU A 44 17.00 8.19 5.43
N GLY A 45 17.96 7.78 6.27
CA GLY A 45 19.37 8.16 6.12
C GLY A 45 19.96 7.66 4.81
N LEU A 46 19.66 6.40 4.43
CA LEU A 46 20.07 5.84 3.14
C LEU A 46 19.45 6.60 1.96
N ALA A 47 18.15 6.89 2.01
CA ALA A 47 17.49 7.68 0.97
C ALA A 47 18.08 9.10 0.85
N GLY A 48 18.36 9.75 1.98
CA GLY A 48 19.03 11.05 2.02
C GLY A 48 20.42 11.02 1.38
N LEU A 49 21.21 9.97 1.63
CA LEU A 49 22.49 9.77 0.95
C LEU A 49 22.32 9.67 -0.56
N VAL A 50 21.35 8.88 -1.03
CA VAL A 50 21.08 8.73 -2.47
C VAL A 50 20.73 10.06 -3.12
N PHE A 51 19.80 10.85 -2.55
CA PHE A 51 19.41 12.13 -3.13
C PHE A 51 20.53 13.18 -3.11
N SER A 52 21.45 13.09 -2.14
CA SER A 52 22.56 14.05 -1.99
C SER A 52 23.82 13.69 -2.79
N ALA A 53 24.11 12.39 -2.96
CA ALA A 53 25.39 11.89 -3.46
C ALA A 53 25.25 10.99 -4.70
N GLY A 54 24.03 10.73 -5.16
CA GLY A 54 23.73 9.84 -6.29
C GLY A 54 23.54 8.38 -5.88
N PRO A 55 23.42 7.46 -6.86
CA PRO A 55 23.11 6.05 -6.59
C PRO A 55 24.12 5.37 -5.66
N VAL A 56 23.61 4.66 -4.66
CA VAL A 56 24.41 4.01 -3.62
C VAL A 56 24.51 2.51 -3.89
N ARG A 57 25.69 1.92 -3.68
CA ARG A 57 25.95 0.48 -3.84
C ARG A 57 26.41 -0.17 -2.54
N ALA A 58 26.02 -1.43 -2.32
CA ALA A 58 26.44 -2.25 -1.19
C ALA A 58 26.46 -3.74 -1.53
N PHE A 59 27.16 -4.54 -0.71
CA PHE A 59 27.25 -5.99 -0.84
C PHE A 59 27.67 -6.44 -2.25
N ASP A 60 28.80 -5.91 -2.72
CA ASP A 60 29.38 -6.25 -4.03
C ASP A 60 28.40 -6.07 -5.22
N GLY A 61 27.56 -5.04 -5.15
CA GLY A 61 26.60 -4.70 -6.20
C GLY A 61 25.27 -5.44 -6.13
N LEU A 62 25.05 -6.29 -5.11
CA LEU A 62 23.74 -6.90 -4.86
C LEU A 62 22.67 -5.84 -4.53
N VAL A 63 23.07 -4.81 -3.79
CA VAL A 63 22.23 -3.67 -3.44
C VAL A 63 22.68 -2.46 -4.26
N VAL A 64 21.75 -1.92 -5.05
CA VAL A 64 21.92 -0.65 -5.75
C VAL A 64 20.64 0.15 -5.55
N VAL A 65 20.79 1.32 -4.92
CA VAL A 65 19.67 2.21 -4.60
C VAL A 65 19.84 3.49 -5.39
N ASP A 66 18.99 3.69 -6.38
CA ASP A 66 18.88 4.95 -7.12
C ASP A 66 17.76 5.83 -6.54
N ALA A 67 17.55 7.02 -7.13
CA ALA A 67 16.58 7.98 -6.63
C ALA A 67 15.14 7.42 -6.59
N LEU A 68 14.75 6.60 -7.58
CA LEU A 68 13.43 5.96 -7.61
C LEU A 68 13.30 4.91 -6.48
N GLY A 69 14.32 4.08 -6.27
CA GLY A 69 14.37 3.13 -5.16
C GLY A 69 14.33 3.83 -3.80
N ALA A 70 15.12 4.90 -3.62
CA ALA A 70 15.15 5.71 -2.40
C ALA A 70 13.78 6.35 -2.11
N TYR A 71 13.10 6.86 -3.14
CA TYR A 71 11.75 7.42 -3.05
C TYR A 71 10.73 6.39 -2.58
N VAL A 72 10.71 5.19 -3.19
CA VAL A 72 9.79 4.11 -2.79
C VAL A 72 10.12 3.60 -1.39
N LEU A 73 11.40 3.47 -1.05
CA LEU A 73 11.85 3.09 0.29
C LEU A 73 11.32 4.06 1.36
N MET A 74 11.45 5.36 1.12
CA MET A 74 10.94 6.39 2.02
C MET A 74 9.43 6.24 2.24
N LEU A 75 8.66 6.07 1.16
CA LEU A 75 7.22 5.85 1.23
C LEU A 75 6.88 4.62 2.08
N VAL A 76 7.53 3.47 1.82
CA VAL A 76 7.34 2.23 2.56
C VAL A 76 7.61 2.43 4.05
N LEU A 77 8.73 3.05 4.40
CA LEU A 77 9.16 3.21 5.80
C LEU A 77 8.22 4.16 6.57
N VAL A 78 7.80 5.27 5.95
CA VAL A 78 6.87 6.20 6.61
C VAL A 78 5.49 5.54 6.82
N VAL A 79 4.97 4.83 5.81
CA VAL A 79 3.70 4.10 5.94
C VAL A 79 3.82 2.97 6.98
N ALA A 80 4.94 2.24 6.99
CA ALA A 80 5.22 1.22 7.99
C ALA A 80 5.30 1.82 9.41
N ALA A 81 5.89 3.00 9.58
CA ALA A 81 5.91 3.70 10.87
C ALA A 81 4.49 4.04 11.35
N ILE A 82 3.65 4.57 10.47
CA ILE A 82 2.24 4.89 10.77
C ILE A 82 1.47 3.61 11.16
N ALA A 83 1.57 2.56 10.35
CA ALA A 83 0.90 1.29 10.60
C ALA A 83 1.42 0.60 11.88
N GLY A 84 2.73 0.63 12.13
CA GLY A 84 3.36 0.09 13.32
C GLY A 84 2.91 0.80 14.59
N ALA A 85 2.84 2.13 14.56
CA ALA A 85 2.32 2.93 15.67
C ALA A 85 0.80 2.71 15.92
N GLY A 86 0.03 2.37 14.87
CA GLY A 86 -1.38 2.01 14.98
C GLY A 86 -1.65 0.59 15.51
N SER A 87 -0.70 -0.33 15.35
CA SER A 87 -0.86 -1.76 15.69
C SER A 87 -1.18 -2.07 17.17
N PRO A 88 -0.55 -1.41 18.17
CA PRO A 88 -0.89 -1.64 19.58
C PRO A 88 -2.35 -1.36 19.91
N ALA A 89 -2.99 -0.40 19.24
CA ALA A 89 -4.41 -0.10 19.48
C ALA A 89 -5.32 -1.23 18.97
N HIS A 90 -5.02 -1.76 17.79
CA HIS A 90 -5.75 -2.88 17.21
C HIS A 90 -5.63 -4.13 18.10
N LEU A 91 -4.41 -4.53 18.48
CA LEU A 91 -4.21 -5.73 19.30
C LEU A 91 -4.84 -5.65 20.69
N ARG A 92 -4.85 -4.46 21.32
CA ARG A 92 -5.57 -4.29 22.60
C ARG A 92 -7.07 -4.48 22.46
N HIS A 93 -7.65 -4.05 21.34
CA HIS A 93 -9.07 -4.25 21.07
C HIS A 93 -9.39 -5.74 20.89
N GLU A 94 -8.61 -6.45 20.08
CA GLU A 94 -8.75 -7.91 19.90
C GLU A 94 -8.55 -8.68 21.22
N ALA A 95 -7.60 -8.25 22.06
CA ALA A 95 -7.41 -8.82 23.40
C ALA A 95 -8.66 -8.61 24.29
N ALA A 96 -9.23 -7.41 24.28
CA ALA A 96 -10.43 -7.08 25.04
C ALA A 96 -11.68 -7.83 24.53
N ALA A 97 -11.72 -8.16 23.24
CA ALA A 97 -12.77 -8.98 22.62
C ALA A 97 -12.60 -10.50 22.89
N GLY A 98 -11.49 -10.92 23.50
CA GLY A 98 -11.21 -12.33 23.78
C GLY A 98 -10.84 -13.16 22.55
N THR A 99 -10.48 -12.53 21.42
CA THR A 99 -10.16 -13.20 20.15
C THR A 99 -8.68 -13.56 20.01
N LEU A 100 -7.79 -12.97 20.83
CA LEU A 100 -6.35 -13.25 20.83
C LEU A 100 -6.00 -14.40 21.76
N ARG A 101 -5.32 -15.42 21.23
CA ARG A 101 -4.68 -16.47 22.04
C ARG A 101 -3.31 -16.03 22.53
N PRO A 102 -2.72 -16.74 23.52
CA PRO A 102 -1.32 -16.57 23.88
C PRO A 102 -0.42 -16.65 22.64
N HIS A 103 0.54 -15.73 22.52
CA HIS A 103 1.47 -15.53 21.38
C HIS A 103 0.89 -15.03 20.04
N ASP A 104 -0.43 -14.93 19.84
CA ASP A 104 -0.98 -14.43 18.57
C ASP A 104 -0.52 -12.97 18.28
N ALA A 105 -0.39 -12.15 19.33
CA ALA A 105 0.15 -10.79 19.22
C ALA A 105 1.64 -10.77 18.79
N GLY A 106 2.46 -11.69 19.32
CA GLY A 106 3.86 -11.82 18.93
C GLY A 106 4.01 -12.22 17.46
N ARG A 107 3.21 -13.21 17.02
CA ARG A 107 3.14 -13.64 15.62
C ARG A 107 2.66 -12.54 14.69
N TYR A 108 1.65 -11.75 15.10
CA TYR A 108 1.22 -10.57 14.34
C TYR A 108 2.39 -9.60 14.11
N TYR A 109 3.12 -9.25 15.16
CA TYR A 109 4.23 -8.29 15.04
C TYR A 109 5.40 -8.85 14.23
N ALA A 110 5.69 -10.15 14.36
CA ALA A 110 6.70 -10.82 13.56
C ALA A 110 6.36 -10.73 12.06
N LEU A 111 5.14 -11.13 11.69
CA LEU A 111 4.65 -11.04 10.32
C LEU A 111 4.60 -9.59 9.82
N PHE A 112 4.20 -8.63 10.67
CA PHE A 112 4.23 -7.21 10.35
C PHE A 112 5.63 -6.73 9.97
N LEU A 113 6.64 -7.07 10.80
CA LEU A 113 8.04 -6.69 10.54
C LEU A 113 8.58 -7.36 9.28
N TRP A 114 8.31 -8.65 9.06
CA TRP A 114 8.75 -9.34 7.85
C TRP A 114 8.08 -8.78 6.59
N PHE A 115 6.81 -8.39 6.68
CA PHE A 115 6.12 -7.75 5.57
C PHE A 115 6.71 -6.36 5.27
N ALA A 116 6.92 -5.53 6.29
CA ALA A 116 7.56 -4.22 6.13
C ALA A 116 8.99 -4.34 5.61
N ALA A 117 9.77 -5.31 6.10
CA ALA A 117 11.13 -5.59 5.66
C ALA A 117 11.18 -6.04 4.18
N GLY A 118 10.27 -6.93 3.76
CA GLY A 118 10.18 -7.36 2.35
C GLY A 118 9.81 -6.20 1.41
N LEU A 119 8.86 -5.35 1.83
CA LEU A 119 8.51 -4.14 1.08
C LEU A 119 9.69 -3.16 1.00
N ALA A 120 10.45 -2.99 2.08
CA ALA A 120 11.61 -2.10 2.12
C ALA A 120 12.83 -2.68 1.37
N ALA A 121 12.96 -4.01 1.30
CA ALA A 121 14.03 -4.69 0.57
C ALA A 121 13.90 -4.55 -0.94
N THR A 122 12.67 -4.65 -1.45
CA THR A 122 12.38 -4.62 -2.90
C THR A 122 13.00 -3.42 -3.63
N PRO A 123 12.85 -2.16 -3.17
CA PRO A 123 13.46 -1.01 -3.83
C PRO A 123 14.98 -0.88 -3.64
N LEU A 124 15.63 -1.75 -2.84
CA LEU A 124 17.08 -1.76 -2.70
C LEU A 124 17.78 -2.71 -3.70
N LEU A 125 17.01 -3.51 -4.43
CA LEU A 125 17.52 -4.56 -5.31
C LEU A 125 17.59 -4.05 -6.75
N ASP A 126 18.76 -4.19 -7.38
CA ASP A 126 18.95 -3.86 -8.80
C ASP A 126 18.48 -4.99 -9.71
N ASN A 127 18.66 -6.24 -9.27
CA ASN A 127 18.35 -7.41 -10.08
C ASN A 127 16.83 -7.66 -10.13
N LEU A 128 16.24 -7.65 -11.33
CA LEU A 128 14.79 -7.84 -11.51
C LEU A 128 14.29 -9.20 -10.99
N GLY A 129 15.12 -10.23 -11.01
CA GLY A 129 14.83 -11.51 -10.37
C GLY A 129 14.75 -11.41 -8.86
N LEU A 130 15.63 -10.64 -8.21
CA LEU A 130 15.57 -10.42 -6.77
C LEU A 130 14.40 -9.50 -6.39
N VAL A 131 14.08 -8.49 -7.21
CA VAL A 131 12.86 -7.68 -7.06
C VAL A 131 11.62 -8.56 -7.07
N TRP A 132 11.55 -9.54 -7.99
CA TRP A 132 10.49 -10.54 -8.02
C TRP A 132 10.44 -11.37 -6.72
N VAL A 133 11.58 -11.88 -6.24
CA VAL A 133 11.66 -12.64 -4.98
C VAL A 133 11.15 -11.80 -3.80
N GLY A 134 11.56 -10.53 -3.72
CA GLY A 134 11.11 -9.61 -2.68
C GLY A 134 9.60 -9.41 -2.69
N ILE A 135 9.01 -9.23 -3.87
CA ILE A 135 7.57 -9.08 -4.03
C ILE A 135 6.83 -10.37 -3.66
N GLU A 136 7.31 -11.55 -4.06
CA GLU A 136 6.63 -12.80 -3.71
C GLU A 136 6.72 -13.12 -2.22
N ALA A 137 7.86 -12.85 -1.59
CA ALA A 137 8.00 -12.95 -0.14
C ALA A 137 6.95 -12.10 0.57
N THR A 138 6.67 -10.89 0.07
CA THR A 138 5.59 -10.06 0.62
C THR A 138 4.21 -10.67 0.41
N THR A 139 3.94 -11.37 -0.69
CA THR A 139 2.67 -12.09 -0.95
C THR A 139 2.39 -13.10 0.15
N ILE A 140 3.37 -13.96 0.43
CA ILE A 140 3.24 -15.04 1.42
C ILE A 140 2.99 -14.47 2.81
N VAL A 141 3.81 -13.51 3.25
CA VAL A 141 3.69 -12.94 4.60
C VAL A 141 2.37 -12.16 4.75
N SER A 142 1.99 -11.37 3.76
CA SER A 142 0.74 -10.61 3.84
C SER A 142 -0.51 -11.48 3.76
N ALA A 143 -0.49 -12.63 3.08
CA ALA A 143 -1.62 -13.57 3.09
C ALA A 143 -1.89 -14.13 4.50
N LEU A 144 -0.83 -14.45 5.24
CA LEU A 144 -0.94 -14.86 6.65
C LEU A 144 -1.53 -13.75 7.53
N LEU A 145 -1.17 -12.49 7.26
CA LEU A 145 -1.72 -11.32 7.96
C LEU A 145 -3.19 -11.05 7.58
N VAL A 146 -3.59 -11.24 6.33
CA VAL A 146 -5.01 -11.15 5.91
C VAL A 146 -5.85 -12.18 6.64
N GLY A 147 -5.34 -13.42 6.78
CA GLY A 147 -6.01 -14.51 7.48
C GLY A 147 -5.93 -14.45 9.02
N PHE A 148 -5.35 -13.39 9.61
CA PHE A 148 -5.03 -13.33 11.04
C PHE A 148 -6.25 -13.54 11.96
N ALA A 149 -7.39 -12.96 11.58
CA ALA A 149 -8.64 -13.06 12.34
C ALA A 149 -9.25 -14.48 12.36
N ARG A 150 -8.84 -15.36 11.42
CA ARG A 150 -9.28 -16.78 11.33
C ARG A 150 -10.80 -16.98 11.27
N THR A 151 -11.54 -15.97 10.84
CA THR A 151 -12.95 -16.13 10.48
C THR A 151 -13.07 -16.78 9.10
N PRO A 152 -14.18 -17.44 8.76
CA PRO A 152 -14.37 -18.03 7.43
C PRO A 152 -14.13 -17.03 6.30
N ALA A 153 -14.63 -15.80 6.45
CA ALA A 153 -14.43 -14.74 5.47
C ALA A 153 -12.97 -14.27 5.37
N ALA A 154 -12.23 -14.20 6.49
CA ALA A 154 -10.82 -13.84 6.48
C ALA A 154 -9.94 -14.91 5.83
N ILE A 155 -10.24 -16.19 6.09
CA ILE A 155 -9.56 -17.33 5.47
C ILE A 155 -9.86 -17.37 3.97
N GLU A 156 -11.12 -17.18 3.56
CA GLU A 156 -11.49 -17.08 2.14
C GLU A 156 -10.73 -15.94 1.44
N ALA A 157 -10.70 -14.75 2.02
CA ALA A 157 -9.98 -13.61 1.48
C ALA A 157 -8.47 -13.86 1.38
N ALA A 158 -7.87 -14.50 2.40
CA ALA A 158 -6.46 -14.87 2.39
C ALA A 158 -6.15 -15.88 1.27
N TRP A 159 -6.99 -16.89 1.06
CA TRP A 159 -6.81 -17.87 -0.02
C TRP A 159 -7.01 -17.26 -1.40
N LYS A 160 -8.06 -16.45 -1.61
CA LYS A 160 -8.25 -15.71 -2.87
C LYS A 160 -7.03 -14.83 -3.17
N TYR A 161 -6.56 -14.10 -2.18
CA TYR A 161 -5.38 -13.25 -2.33
C TYR A 161 -4.11 -14.05 -2.65
N LEU A 162 -3.85 -15.15 -1.94
CA LEU A 162 -2.68 -15.98 -2.18
C LEU A 162 -2.71 -16.60 -3.59
N ILE A 163 -3.84 -17.17 -4.00
CA ILE A 163 -3.98 -17.82 -5.30
C ILE A 163 -3.84 -16.80 -6.44
N LEU A 164 -4.63 -15.72 -6.42
CA LEU A 164 -4.57 -14.71 -7.47
C LEU A 164 -3.21 -14.01 -7.48
N GLY A 165 -2.68 -13.69 -6.29
CA GLY A 165 -1.37 -13.08 -6.12
C GLY A 165 -0.24 -13.94 -6.69
N SER A 166 -0.15 -15.21 -6.32
CA SER A 166 0.90 -16.11 -6.79
C SER A 166 0.76 -16.44 -8.29
N ILE A 167 -0.46 -16.54 -8.84
CA ILE A 167 -0.64 -16.68 -10.30
C ILE A 167 -0.12 -15.42 -11.02
N GLY A 168 -0.50 -14.24 -10.53
CA GLY A 168 0.00 -12.97 -11.07
C GLY A 168 1.53 -12.91 -11.00
N ILE A 169 2.11 -13.15 -9.83
CA ILE A 169 3.56 -13.12 -9.67
C ILE A 169 4.25 -14.24 -10.47
N GLY A 170 3.58 -15.36 -10.75
CA GLY A 170 4.04 -16.36 -11.73
C GLY A 170 4.15 -15.79 -13.15
N PHE A 171 3.21 -14.96 -13.60
CA PHE A 171 3.36 -14.22 -14.86
C PHE A 171 4.51 -13.22 -14.79
N ALA A 172 4.68 -12.47 -13.68
CA ALA A 172 5.82 -11.59 -13.53
C ALA A 172 7.16 -12.34 -13.62
N LEU A 173 7.25 -13.56 -13.06
CA LEU A 173 8.43 -14.41 -13.17
C LEU A 173 8.72 -14.74 -14.64
N LEU A 174 7.71 -15.14 -15.40
CA LEU A 174 7.85 -15.42 -16.83
C LEU A 174 8.35 -14.18 -17.58
N GLY A 175 7.84 -13.00 -17.24
CA GLY A 175 8.35 -11.73 -17.77
C GLY A 175 9.83 -11.52 -17.48
N THR A 176 10.26 -11.74 -16.23
CA THR A 176 11.67 -11.67 -15.81
C THR A 176 12.55 -12.67 -16.57
N LEU A 177 12.08 -13.91 -16.75
CA LEU A 177 12.82 -14.95 -17.49
C LEU A 177 12.98 -14.60 -18.97
N LEU A 178 12.00 -13.94 -19.59
CA LEU A 178 12.09 -13.49 -20.98
C LEU A 178 13.08 -12.33 -21.13
N VAL A 179 13.13 -11.39 -20.17
CA VAL A 179 14.18 -10.36 -20.12
C VAL A 179 15.55 -11.00 -19.96
N TYR A 180 15.68 -11.98 -19.07
CA TYR A 180 16.93 -12.72 -18.88
C TYR A 180 17.39 -13.41 -20.16
N ALA A 181 16.49 -14.12 -20.85
CA ALA A 181 16.80 -14.76 -22.12
C ALA A 181 17.30 -13.75 -23.17
N SER A 182 16.66 -12.58 -23.22
CA SER A 182 17.10 -11.51 -24.11
C SER A 182 18.44 -10.89 -23.70
N SER A 183 18.69 -10.72 -22.40
CA SER A 183 19.93 -10.12 -21.91
C SER A 183 21.13 -11.04 -22.08
N VAL A 184 20.95 -12.35 -21.88
CA VAL A 184 22.01 -13.35 -22.09
C VAL A 184 22.46 -13.39 -23.54
N GLY A 185 21.54 -13.20 -24.50
CA GLY A 185 21.89 -13.08 -25.91
C GLY A 185 22.85 -11.93 -26.23
N VAL A 186 22.95 -10.93 -25.35
CA VAL A 186 23.80 -9.73 -25.51
C VAL A 186 25.03 -9.77 -24.59
N LEU A 187 24.83 -10.08 -23.30
CA LEU A 187 25.85 -10.02 -22.26
C LEU A 187 26.59 -11.35 -22.04
N GLY A 188 26.06 -12.44 -22.57
CA GLY A 188 26.45 -13.80 -22.18
C GLY A 188 25.83 -14.21 -20.84
N GLU A 189 26.18 -15.40 -20.38
CA GLU A 189 25.73 -15.94 -19.09
C GLU A 189 26.53 -15.31 -17.94
N THR A 190 26.03 -14.21 -17.39
CA THR A 190 26.62 -13.51 -16.24
C THR A 190 25.64 -13.36 -15.08
N SER A 191 26.15 -13.25 -13.85
CA SER A 191 25.34 -13.09 -12.64
C SER A 191 24.58 -11.75 -12.59
N ASP A 192 25.02 -10.76 -13.36
CA ASP A 192 24.44 -9.43 -13.45
C ASP A 192 23.56 -9.22 -14.70
N ALA A 193 23.24 -10.29 -15.45
CA ALA A 193 22.41 -10.20 -16.66
C ALA A 193 21.01 -9.61 -16.40
N LEU A 194 20.47 -9.77 -15.19
CA LEU A 194 19.19 -9.19 -14.76
C LEU A 194 19.32 -7.89 -13.96
N ALA A 195 20.54 -7.36 -13.78
CA ALA A 195 20.73 -6.06 -13.13
C ALA A 195 20.06 -4.97 -13.95
N TRP A 196 19.09 -4.25 -13.36
CA TRP A 196 18.29 -3.27 -14.08
C TRP A 196 19.15 -2.15 -14.67
N THR A 197 20.16 -1.68 -13.94
CA THR A 197 21.12 -0.70 -14.46
C THR A 197 21.83 -1.16 -15.74
N ARG A 198 22.17 -2.45 -15.85
CA ARG A 198 22.77 -3.07 -17.05
C ARG A 198 21.74 -3.19 -18.17
N LEU A 199 20.54 -3.66 -17.86
CA LEU A 199 19.44 -3.83 -18.80
C LEU A 199 19.08 -2.52 -19.50
N VAL A 200 18.98 -1.41 -18.76
CA VAL A 200 18.76 -0.07 -19.34
C VAL A 200 19.94 0.32 -20.24
N GLY A 201 21.17 -0.03 -19.86
CA GLY A 201 22.38 0.25 -20.64
C GLY A 201 22.41 -0.45 -22.01
N ILE A 202 21.84 -1.65 -22.10
CA ILE A 202 21.80 -2.47 -23.32
C ILE A 202 20.41 -2.52 -23.97
N ALA A 203 19.43 -1.78 -23.46
CA ALA A 203 18.03 -1.92 -23.87
C ALA A 203 17.82 -1.89 -25.41
N PRO A 204 18.49 -1.02 -26.20
CA PRO A 204 18.36 -1.03 -27.67
C PRO A 204 18.86 -2.29 -28.37
N GLN A 205 19.60 -3.15 -27.67
CA GLN A 205 20.19 -4.39 -28.19
C GLN A 205 19.36 -5.62 -27.79
N LEU A 206 18.36 -5.46 -26.91
CA LEU A 206 17.47 -6.54 -26.49
C LEU A 206 16.59 -6.99 -27.66
N ASP A 207 16.23 -8.27 -27.68
CA ASP A 207 15.32 -8.83 -28.68
C ASP A 207 13.94 -8.17 -28.54
N PRO A 208 13.43 -7.51 -29.61
CA PRO A 208 12.16 -6.80 -29.54
C PRO A 208 10.95 -7.71 -29.28
N GLY A 209 10.99 -8.98 -29.68
CA GLY A 209 9.91 -9.93 -29.44
C GLY A 209 9.83 -10.33 -27.97
N LEU A 210 10.98 -10.70 -27.40
CA LEU A 210 11.12 -11.03 -25.98
C LEU A 210 10.81 -9.82 -25.09
N ALA A 211 11.25 -8.61 -25.45
CA ALA A 211 10.92 -7.40 -24.72
C ALA A 211 9.41 -7.12 -24.67
N ARG A 212 8.69 -7.33 -25.78
CA ARG A 212 7.22 -7.19 -25.82
C ARG A 212 6.53 -8.20 -24.91
N LEU A 213 6.89 -9.48 -25.03
CA LEU A 213 6.30 -10.55 -24.22
C LEU A 213 6.64 -10.36 -22.74
N ALA A 214 7.88 -9.99 -22.43
CA ALA A 214 8.32 -9.68 -21.08
C ALA A 214 7.46 -8.60 -20.43
N PHE A 215 7.21 -7.49 -21.15
CA PHE A 215 6.37 -6.42 -20.64
C PHE A 215 4.92 -6.86 -20.44
N LEU A 216 4.33 -7.63 -21.36
CA LEU A 216 2.95 -8.15 -21.21
C LEU A 216 2.81 -9.02 -19.95
N PHE A 217 3.77 -9.91 -19.71
CA PHE A 217 3.77 -10.78 -18.54
C PHE A 217 4.08 -10.02 -17.24
N ALA A 218 4.99 -9.04 -17.28
CA ALA A 218 5.25 -8.14 -16.16
C ALA A 218 4.02 -7.28 -15.83
N LEU A 219 3.31 -6.75 -16.84
CA LEU A 219 2.07 -6.00 -16.68
C LEU A 219 0.97 -6.87 -16.07
N ALA A 220 0.79 -8.09 -16.56
CA ALA A 220 -0.18 -9.02 -15.96
C ALA A 220 0.17 -9.32 -14.51
N GLY A 221 1.44 -9.61 -14.22
CA GLY A 221 1.86 -10.04 -12.89
C GLY A 221 1.96 -8.93 -11.86
N TYR A 222 2.76 -7.90 -12.12
CA TYR A 222 2.86 -6.74 -11.23
C TYR A 222 1.57 -5.91 -11.24
N GLY A 223 0.81 -5.90 -12.35
CA GLY A 223 -0.53 -5.32 -12.38
C GLY A 223 -1.51 -6.05 -11.47
N THR A 224 -1.45 -7.40 -11.38
CA THR A 224 -2.21 -8.16 -10.37
C THR A 224 -1.86 -7.69 -8.96
N LYS A 225 -0.56 -7.55 -8.65
CA LYS A 225 -0.08 -7.12 -7.34
C LYS A 225 -0.42 -5.66 -7.02
N ALA A 226 -0.42 -4.78 -8.03
CA ALA A 226 -0.83 -3.39 -7.93
C ALA A 226 -2.36 -3.19 -7.90
N GLY A 227 -3.13 -4.26 -8.13
CA GLY A 227 -4.60 -4.21 -8.11
C GLY A 227 -5.22 -3.61 -9.37
N LEU A 228 -4.54 -3.69 -10.52
CA LEU A 228 -5.07 -3.21 -11.80
C LEU A 228 -6.17 -4.14 -12.30
N VAL A 229 -7.13 -3.56 -13.00
CA VAL A 229 -8.23 -4.29 -13.66
C VAL A 229 -7.68 -4.94 -14.94
N PRO A 230 -8.00 -6.21 -15.24
CA PRO A 230 -9.04 -7.07 -14.64
C PRO A 230 -8.61 -7.91 -13.42
N PHE A 231 -7.37 -7.79 -12.94
CA PHE A 231 -6.79 -8.64 -11.91
C PHE A 231 -7.09 -8.23 -10.45
N HIS A 232 -7.78 -7.12 -10.26
CA HIS A 232 -8.08 -6.45 -8.98
C HIS A 232 -8.95 -7.21 -7.96
N THR A 233 -9.59 -8.33 -8.31
CA THR A 233 -10.72 -8.89 -7.53
C THR A 233 -10.33 -9.37 -6.12
N TRP A 234 -9.06 -9.69 -5.88
CA TRP A 234 -8.55 -10.02 -4.56
C TRP A 234 -8.52 -8.81 -3.59
N LEU A 235 -8.36 -7.60 -4.13
CA LEU A 235 -7.98 -6.41 -3.36
C LEU A 235 -9.09 -5.99 -2.39
N PRO A 236 -10.37 -5.81 -2.80
CA PRO A 236 -11.44 -5.44 -1.87
C PRO A 236 -11.66 -6.46 -0.75
N ASP A 237 -11.52 -7.76 -1.07
CA ASP A 237 -11.70 -8.84 -0.11
C ASP A 237 -10.55 -8.83 0.92
N ALA A 238 -9.30 -8.83 0.46
CA ALA A 238 -8.11 -8.82 1.33
C ALA A 238 -8.08 -7.61 2.27
N HIS A 239 -8.30 -6.40 1.75
CA HIS A 239 -8.35 -5.18 2.55
C HIS A 239 -9.50 -5.19 3.57
N SER A 240 -10.67 -5.72 3.19
CA SER A 240 -11.81 -5.75 4.09
C SER A 240 -11.56 -6.64 5.31
N GLN A 241 -10.80 -7.74 5.15
CA GLN A 241 -10.59 -8.74 6.19
C GLN A 241 -9.28 -8.57 6.98
N ALA A 242 -8.23 -8.03 6.37
CA ALA A 242 -6.95 -7.82 7.05
C ALA A 242 -7.11 -6.86 8.25
N PRO A 243 -6.33 -7.02 9.33
CA PRO A 243 -6.24 -6.00 10.37
C PRO A 243 -5.99 -4.61 9.77
N SER A 244 -6.61 -3.57 10.32
CA SER A 244 -6.54 -2.24 9.73
C SER A 244 -5.12 -1.67 9.57
N PRO A 245 -4.16 -1.89 10.50
CA PRO A 245 -2.78 -1.49 10.26
C PRO A 245 -2.11 -2.26 9.11
N ILE A 246 -2.51 -3.51 8.86
CA ILE A 246 -2.05 -4.27 7.69
C ILE A 246 -2.68 -3.73 6.41
N SER A 247 -3.96 -3.36 6.45
CA SER A 247 -4.65 -2.71 5.33
C SER A 247 -4.00 -1.36 4.96
N ALA A 248 -3.55 -0.61 5.97
CA ALA A 248 -2.77 0.62 5.79
C ALA A 248 -1.45 0.35 5.05
N LEU A 249 -0.70 -0.69 5.42
CA LEU A 249 0.56 -1.04 4.77
C LEU A 249 0.35 -1.62 3.36
N LEU A 250 -0.66 -2.49 3.18
CA LEU A 250 -1.05 -3.03 1.89
C LEU A 250 -1.40 -1.91 0.90
N SER A 251 -2.26 -0.96 1.30
CA SER A 251 -2.76 0.06 0.38
C SER A 251 -1.79 1.21 0.22
N GLY A 252 -1.12 1.60 1.31
CA GLY A 252 -0.30 2.79 1.34
C GLY A 252 1.11 2.58 0.79
N ALA A 253 1.59 1.33 0.76
CA ALA A 253 2.94 1.01 0.32
C ALA A 253 3.02 -0.18 -0.65
N ALA A 254 2.37 -1.31 -0.36
CA ALA A 254 2.57 -2.52 -1.16
C ALA A 254 2.16 -2.36 -2.63
N LEU A 255 1.06 -1.64 -2.89
CA LEU A 255 0.63 -1.34 -4.27
C LEU A 255 1.64 -0.46 -5.01
N ALA A 256 2.26 0.52 -4.32
CA ALA A 256 3.29 1.39 -4.90
C ALA A 256 4.59 0.62 -5.21
N VAL A 257 4.97 -0.35 -4.36
CA VAL A 257 6.11 -1.26 -4.62
C VAL A 257 5.86 -2.14 -5.84
N ALA A 258 4.63 -2.59 -6.06
CA ALA A 258 4.27 -3.32 -7.27
C ALA A 258 4.34 -2.43 -8.53
N LEU A 259 3.82 -1.20 -8.44
CA LEU A 259 3.92 -0.23 -9.54
C LEU A 259 5.38 0.16 -9.84
N TYR A 260 6.23 0.22 -8.82
CA TYR A 260 7.68 0.41 -8.97
C TYR A 260 8.32 -0.69 -9.82
N ALA A 261 8.04 -1.96 -9.54
CA ALA A 261 8.55 -3.06 -10.36
C ALA A 261 8.03 -2.99 -11.80
N LEU A 262 6.75 -2.66 -11.98
CA LEU A 262 6.19 -2.45 -13.32
C LEU A 262 6.85 -1.28 -14.06
N ALA A 263 7.17 -0.18 -13.37
CA ALA A 263 7.87 0.97 -13.91
C ALA A 263 9.30 0.61 -14.36
N ARG A 264 10.00 -0.24 -13.61
CA ARG A 264 11.33 -0.76 -14.01
C ARG A 264 11.26 -1.51 -15.34
N PHE A 265 10.25 -2.37 -15.52
CA PHE A 265 10.01 -3.07 -16.78
C PHE A 265 9.60 -2.11 -17.90
N HIS A 266 8.77 -1.12 -17.59
CA HIS A 266 8.36 -0.08 -18.54
C HIS A 266 9.59 0.64 -19.11
N VAL A 267 10.51 1.13 -18.27
CA VAL A 267 11.71 1.83 -18.72
C VAL A 267 12.60 0.97 -19.61
N VAL A 268 12.84 -0.29 -19.25
CA VAL A 268 13.62 -1.23 -20.10
C VAL A 268 12.92 -1.42 -21.45
N THR A 269 11.59 -1.54 -21.45
CA THR A 269 10.79 -1.73 -22.67
C THR A 269 10.79 -0.48 -23.55
N VAL A 270 10.72 0.72 -22.96
CA VAL A 270 10.86 1.98 -23.69
C VAL A 270 12.23 2.07 -24.35
N GLY A 271 13.30 1.68 -23.65
CA GLY A 271 14.65 1.65 -24.21
C GLY A 271 14.81 0.65 -25.36
N ALA A 272 14.08 -0.47 -25.34
CA ALA A 272 14.16 -1.51 -26.36
C ALA A 272 13.25 -1.28 -27.57
N LEU A 273 12.06 -0.69 -27.36
CA LEU A 273 10.99 -0.63 -28.37
C LEU A 273 10.50 0.78 -28.68
N GLY A 274 10.94 1.78 -27.94
CA GLY A 274 10.29 3.08 -27.85
C GLY A 274 9.04 3.07 -26.93
N PRO A 275 8.47 4.24 -26.62
CA PRO A 275 7.43 4.37 -25.60
C PRO A 275 6.06 3.82 -26.01
N ALA A 276 5.74 3.85 -27.31
CA ALA A 276 4.37 3.66 -27.80
C ALA A 276 3.70 2.35 -27.30
N PHE A 277 4.42 1.23 -27.31
CA PHE A 277 3.84 -0.06 -26.93
C PHE A 277 3.45 -0.13 -25.45
N SER A 278 4.41 0.07 -24.55
CA SER A 278 4.19 -0.06 -23.11
C SER A 278 3.34 1.08 -22.55
N SER A 279 3.52 2.32 -23.04
CA SER A 279 2.68 3.47 -22.67
C SER A 279 1.22 3.24 -23.02
N THR A 280 0.91 2.76 -24.22
CA THR A 280 -0.48 2.49 -24.64
C THR A 280 -1.14 1.49 -23.70
N LEU A 281 -0.45 0.40 -23.36
CA LEU A 281 -0.98 -0.61 -22.45
C LEU A 281 -1.23 -0.04 -21.05
N LEU A 282 -0.30 0.73 -20.50
CA LEU A 282 -0.48 1.38 -19.19
C LEU A 282 -1.67 2.34 -19.20
N VAL A 283 -1.84 3.13 -20.26
CA VAL A 283 -3.00 4.02 -20.42
C VAL A 283 -4.30 3.22 -20.50
N VAL A 284 -4.37 2.15 -21.30
CA VAL A 284 -5.58 1.33 -21.40
C VAL A 284 -5.94 0.69 -20.07
N PHE A 285 -5.00 0.02 -19.41
CA PHE A 285 -5.26 -0.66 -18.13
C PHE A 285 -5.54 0.33 -16.98
N GLY A 286 -4.90 1.50 -16.99
CA GLY A 286 -5.19 2.57 -16.04
C GLY A 286 -6.60 3.14 -16.19
N LEU A 287 -7.04 3.45 -17.42
CA LEU A 287 -8.41 3.91 -17.70
C LEU A 287 -9.46 2.87 -17.35
N ILE A 288 -9.24 1.60 -17.71
CA ILE A 288 -10.16 0.52 -17.36
C ILE A 288 -10.25 0.37 -15.83
N SER A 289 -9.13 0.55 -15.12
CA SER A 289 -9.12 0.51 -13.65
C SER A 289 -9.95 1.63 -13.03
N LEU A 290 -9.85 2.86 -13.54
CA LEU A 290 -10.71 3.98 -13.14
C LEU A 290 -12.19 3.66 -13.39
N ALA A 291 -12.51 3.23 -14.62
CA ALA A 291 -13.88 3.00 -15.06
C ALA A 291 -14.57 1.90 -14.25
N VAL A 292 -13.87 0.81 -13.95
CA VAL A 292 -14.42 -0.31 -13.19
C VAL A 292 -14.51 0.01 -11.69
N ALA A 293 -13.58 0.75 -11.12
CA ALA A 293 -13.66 1.14 -9.70
C ALA A 293 -14.85 2.05 -9.40
N LEU A 294 -15.21 2.96 -10.31
CA LEU A 294 -16.27 3.96 -10.14
C LEU A 294 -17.62 3.38 -9.64
N PRO A 295 -18.28 2.42 -10.31
CA PRO A 295 -19.57 1.91 -9.84
C PRO A 295 -19.47 1.25 -8.46
N PHE A 296 -18.35 0.61 -8.14
CA PHE A 296 -18.12 0.00 -6.83
C PHE A 296 -17.82 1.00 -5.73
N ILE A 297 -17.30 2.19 -6.05
CA ILE A 297 -17.17 3.32 -5.11
C ILE A 297 -18.55 3.90 -4.83
N VAL A 298 -19.36 4.19 -5.85
CA VAL A 298 -20.67 4.84 -5.73
C VAL A 298 -21.69 3.99 -4.97
N ALA A 299 -21.68 2.67 -5.18
CA ALA A 299 -22.67 1.76 -4.59
C ALA A 299 -22.21 1.12 -3.27
N GLN A 300 -21.07 1.52 -2.69
CA GLN A 300 -20.46 0.75 -1.63
C GLN A 300 -21.22 0.85 -0.29
N GLY A 301 -21.44 -0.29 0.36
CA GLY A 301 -22.05 -0.36 1.70
C GLY A 301 -21.04 -0.52 2.84
N ASP A 302 -19.82 -0.92 2.53
CA ASP A 302 -18.78 -1.30 3.49
C ASP A 302 -17.61 -0.31 3.48
N LEU A 303 -17.26 0.25 4.65
CA LEU A 303 -16.23 1.28 4.76
C LEU A 303 -14.85 0.81 4.30
N LYS A 304 -14.43 -0.41 4.66
CA LYS A 304 -13.10 -0.91 4.29
C LYS A 304 -13.04 -1.28 2.82
N ARG A 305 -14.12 -1.84 2.26
CA ARG A 305 -14.22 -2.08 0.82
C ARG A 305 -14.25 -0.77 0.03
N LEU A 306 -14.90 0.29 0.53
CA LEU A 306 -14.89 1.61 -0.10
C LEU A 306 -13.46 2.15 -0.22
N LEU A 307 -12.70 2.09 0.87
CA LEU A 307 -11.29 2.44 0.85
C LEU A 307 -10.50 1.53 -0.09
N ALA A 308 -10.81 0.24 -0.19
CA ALA A 308 -10.13 -0.66 -1.11
C ALA A 308 -10.41 -0.33 -2.60
N TYR A 309 -11.66 -0.06 -2.97
CA TYR A 309 -12.01 0.32 -4.34
C TYR A 309 -11.42 1.66 -4.75
N SER A 310 -11.36 2.64 -3.83
CA SER A 310 -10.68 3.89 -4.12
C SER A 310 -9.16 3.70 -4.30
N SER A 311 -8.55 2.64 -3.74
CA SER A 311 -7.15 2.31 -4.05
C SER A 311 -6.98 1.81 -5.49
N ILE A 312 -7.95 1.06 -6.03
CA ILE A 312 -7.93 0.62 -7.43
C ILE A 312 -8.01 1.83 -8.37
N GLU A 313 -8.85 2.80 -8.04
CA GLU A 313 -8.99 4.05 -8.80
C GLU A 313 -7.70 4.89 -8.75
N HIS A 314 -7.12 5.13 -7.57
CA HIS A 314 -5.84 5.85 -7.46
C HIS A 314 -4.67 5.14 -8.18
N LEU A 315 -4.56 3.81 -8.07
CA LEU A 315 -3.52 3.05 -8.79
C LEU A 315 -3.78 3.02 -10.30
N GLY A 316 -5.04 3.08 -10.74
CA GLY A 316 -5.41 3.29 -12.13
C GLY A 316 -4.89 4.63 -12.66
N LEU A 317 -5.05 5.71 -11.89
CA LEU A 317 -4.53 7.03 -12.23
C LEU A 317 -2.99 7.08 -12.20
N ALA A 318 -2.37 6.45 -11.21
CA ALA A 318 -0.91 6.34 -11.15
C ALA A 318 -0.34 5.57 -12.35
N THR A 319 -1.05 4.53 -12.81
CA THR A 319 -0.69 3.78 -14.03
C THR A 319 -0.86 4.63 -15.29
N LEU A 320 -1.92 5.46 -15.36
CA LEU A 320 -2.09 6.44 -16.43
C LEU A 320 -0.94 7.43 -16.49
N ALA A 321 -0.52 7.97 -15.36
CA ALA A 321 0.58 8.92 -15.28
C ALA A 321 1.89 8.32 -15.80
N LEU A 322 2.20 7.07 -15.42
CA LEU A 322 3.34 6.34 -15.95
C LEU A 322 3.23 6.12 -17.46
N GLY A 323 2.04 5.79 -17.96
CA GLY A 323 1.78 5.60 -19.39
C GLY A 323 1.83 6.89 -20.22
N PHE A 324 1.31 7.99 -19.69
CA PHE A 324 1.40 9.32 -20.31
C PHE A 324 2.86 9.75 -20.46
N GLY A 325 3.67 9.50 -19.43
CA GLY A 325 5.05 9.95 -19.39
C GLY A 325 5.14 11.48 -19.43
N GLY A 326 6.33 11.98 -19.76
CA GLY A 326 6.61 13.41 -19.71
C GLY A 326 6.77 13.93 -18.27
N GLU A 327 7.53 15.01 -18.14
CA GLU A 327 7.99 15.52 -16.84
C GLU A 327 6.82 15.85 -15.90
N LEU A 328 5.80 16.54 -16.39
CA LEU A 328 4.67 16.98 -15.57
C LEU A 328 3.82 15.82 -15.04
N ALA A 329 3.52 14.81 -15.88
CA ALA A 329 2.73 13.66 -15.43
C ALA A 329 3.51 12.78 -14.45
N LEU A 330 4.82 12.62 -14.67
CA LEU A 330 5.68 11.84 -13.79
C LEU A 330 5.92 12.56 -12.45
N LEU A 331 6.02 13.89 -12.43
CA LEU A 331 6.05 14.67 -11.18
C LEU A 331 4.72 14.51 -10.42
N GLY A 332 3.61 14.60 -11.14
CA GLY A 332 2.27 14.36 -10.61
C GLY A 332 2.12 12.96 -10.02
N LEU A 333 2.64 11.93 -10.69
CA LEU A 333 2.71 10.54 -10.20
C LEU A 333 3.44 10.46 -8.86
N SER A 334 4.62 11.06 -8.76
CA SER A 334 5.42 10.99 -7.54
C SER A 334 4.74 11.70 -6.37
N LEU A 335 4.10 12.86 -6.60
CA LEU A 335 3.33 13.52 -5.55
C LEU A 335 2.07 12.73 -5.17
N HIS A 336 1.41 12.13 -6.16
CA HIS A 336 0.20 11.33 -5.99
C HIS A 336 0.46 10.10 -5.11
N LEU A 337 1.50 9.30 -5.39
CA LEU A 337 1.78 8.07 -4.63
C LEU A 337 2.12 8.33 -3.16
N VAL A 338 2.89 9.39 -2.85
CA VAL A 338 3.18 9.76 -1.44
C VAL A 338 1.91 10.22 -0.75
N SER A 339 1.16 11.11 -1.39
CA SER A 339 -0.05 11.69 -0.81
C SER A 339 -1.13 10.63 -0.57
N HIS A 340 -1.35 9.76 -1.55
CA HIS A 340 -2.21 8.58 -1.44
C HIS A 340 -1.74 7.65 -0.31
N GLY A 341 -0.44 7.33 -0.25
CA GLY A 341 0.10 6.42 0.74
C GLY A 341 -0.16 6.86 2.18
N LEU A 342 0.13 8.13 2.47
CA LEU A 342 -0.12 8.73 3.78
C LEU A 342 -1.61 8.85 4.10
N ALA A 343 -2.43 9.29 3.15
CA ALA A 343 -3.87 9.42 3.33
C ALA A 343 -4.55 8.07 3.57
N LYS A 344 -4.18 7.03 2.81
CA LYS A 344 -4.67 5.65 3.00
C LYS A 344 -4.26 5.07 4.32
N ALA A 345 -2.99 5.22 4.70
CA ALA A 345 -2.50 4.68 5.96
C ALA A 345 -3.34 5.22 7.13
N THR A 346 -3.55 6.54 7.14
CA THR A 346 -4.38 7.21 8.14
C THR A 346 -5.85 6.78 8.06
N ALA A 347 -6.43 6.76 6.85
CA ALA A 347 -7.85 6.43 6.66
C ALA A 347 -8.16 4.98 7.11
N PHE A 348 -7.31 4.01 6.80
CA PHE A 348 -7.49 2.64 7.27
C PHE A 348 -7.35 2.51 8.79
N LEU A 349 -6.39 3.20 9.41
CA LEU A 349 -6.26 3.22 10.87
C LEU A 349 -7.48 3.85 11.56
N ALA A 350 -7.95 5.00 11.05
CA ALA A 350 -9.14 5.67 11.55
C ALA A 350 -10.40 4.80 11.37
N ALA A 351 -10.59 4.22 10.19
CA ALA A 351 -11.67 3.29 9.90
C ALA A 351 -11.62 2.07 10.82
N GLY A 352 -10.44 1.49 11.06
CA GLY A 352 -10.27 0.36 11.96
C GLY A 352 -10.72 0.63 13.39
N ARG A 353 -10.32 1.78 13.93
CA ARG A 353 -10.74 2.20 15.28
C ARG A 353 -12.23 2.46 15.36
N LEU A 354 -12.78 3.15 14.37
CA LEU A 354 -14.22 3.42 14.30
C LEU A 354 -15.05 2.12 14.20
N VAL A 355 -14.60 1.17 13.39
CA VAL A 355 -15.24 -0.16 13.26
C VAL A 355 -15.14 -0.94 14.56
N ALA A 356 -13.99 -0.91 15.23
CA ALA A 356 -13.78 -1.55 16.53
C ALA A 356 -14.71 -0.98 17.61
N GLU A 357 -14.93 0.34 17.63
CA GLU A 357 -15.84 1.00 18.58
C GLU A 357 -17.31 0.77 18.26
N ARG A 358 -17.70 0.76 16.99
CA ARG A 358 -19.09 0.60 16.54
C ARG A 358 -19.52 -0.86 16.38
N GLY A 359 -18.59 -1.80 16.32
CA GLY A 359 -18.86 -3.21 16.05
C GLY A 359 -19.40 -3.48 14.63
N SER A 360 -19.30 -2.52 13.71
CA SER A 360 -19.80 -2.68 12.34
C SER A 360 -18.98 -1.91 11.32
N ARG A 361 -18.80 -2.52 10.15
CA ARG A 361 -18.19 -1.93 8.94
C ARG A 361 -19.19 -1.33 7.96
N ARG A 362 -20.50 -1.54 8.19
CA ARG A 362 -21.57 -1.04 7.31
C ARG A 362 -21.69 0.47 7.47
N ILE A 363 -21.53 1.22 6.38
CA ILE A 363 -21.58 2.70 6.36
C ILE A 363 -22.88 3.23 6.98
N GLY A 364 -24.02 2.58 6.72
CA GLY A 364 -25.31 2.96 7.30
C GLY A 364 -25.40 2.85 8.83
N ARG A 365 -24.50 2.08 9.48
CA ARG A 365 -24.41 1.95 10.94
C ARG A 365 -23.33 2.85 11.55
N LEU A 366 -22.63 3.64 10.73
CA LEU A 366 -21.59 4.56 11.17
C LEU A 366 -22.07 6.02 11.30
N GLY A 367 -23.36 6.30 11.06
CA GLY A 367 -23.95 7.63 11.19
C GLY A 367 -23.68 8.29 12.55
N GLY A 368 -23.50 9.60 12.57
CA GLY A 368 -23.22 10.38 13.77
C GLY A 368 -21.86 10.09 14.41
N SER A 369 -20.89 9.55 13.65
CA SER A 369 -19.57 9.19 14.19
C SER A 369 -18.79 10.37 14.74
N LEU A 370 -18.94 11.59 14.19
CA LEU A 370 -18.27 12.79 14.69
C LEU A 370 -18.63 13.13 16.15
N ALA A 371 -19.85 12.81 16.59
CA ALA A 371 -20.29 13.08 17.95
C ALA A 371 -19.74 12.05 18.96
N HIS A 372 -19.53 10.82 18.53
CA HIS A 372 -19.16 9.69 19.41
C HIS A 372 -17.65 9.42 19.43
N SER A 373 -17.03 9.47 18.26
CA SER A 373 -15.61 9.17 18.02
C SER A 373 -14.98 10.31 17.22
N PRO A 374 -14.86 11.52 17.80
CA PRO A 374 -14.54 12.74 17.07
C PRO A 374 -13.17 12.70 16.41
N MET A 375 -12.17 12.09 17.04
CA MET A 375 -10.80 12.09 16.52
C MET A 375 -10.69 11.20 15.28
N GLU A 376 -11.14 9.95 15.40
CA GLU A 376 -11.15 8.93 14.35
C GLU A 376 -12.00 9.40 13.17
N SER A 377 -13.17 9.98 13.46
CA SER A 377 -14.06 10.51 12.43
C SER A 377 -13.48 11.72 11.71
N ARG A 378 -12.83 12.67 12.42
CA ARG A 378 -12.13 13.79 11.77
C ARG A 378 -10.99 13.29 10.88
N ALA A 379 -10.18 12.36 11.37
CA ALA A 379 -9.10 11.77 10.57
C ALA A 379 -9.63 11.06 9.32
N LEU A 380 -10.72 10.29 9.45
CA LEU A 380 -11.35 9.62 8.32
C LEU A 380 -11.94 10.63 7.33
N VAL A 381 -12.60 11.69 7.82
CA VAL A 381 -13.18 12.74 6.98
C VAL A 381 -12.09 13.50 6.23
N ILE A 382 -11.07 14.00 6.92
CA ILE A 382 -9.96 14.72 6.29
C ILE A 382 -9.21 13.81 5.32
N GLY A 383 -8.95 12.56 5.71
CA GLY A 383 -8.33 11.56 4.84
C GLY A 383 -9.16 11.28 3.59
N ALA A 384 -10.48 11.15 3.70
CA ALA A 384 -11.37 10.95 2.57
C ALA A 384 -11.50 12.19 1.66
N LEU A 385 -11.47 13.41 2.22
CA LEU A 385 -11.42 14.65 1.43
C LEU A 385 -10.12 14.74 0.63
N ILE A 386 -8.99 14.37 1.25
CA ILE A 386 -7.68 14.27 0.58
C ILE A 386 -7.74 13.21 -0.53
N LEU A 387 -8.26 12.00 -0.24
CA LEU A 387 -8.48 10.93 -1.22
C LEU A 387 -9.54 11.27 -2.28
N SER A 388 -10.28 12.37 -2.12
CA SER A 388 -11.17 12.90 -3.16
C SER A 388 -10.45 13.92 -4.04
N GLY A 389 -9.13 14.07 -3.93
CA GLY A 389 -8.36 15.04 -4.70
C GLY A 389 -8.82 16.48 -4.48
N LEU A 390 -9.34 16.85 -3.30
CA LEU A 390 -9.82 18.22 -3.07
C LEU A 390 -8.68 19.18 -2.70
N PRO A 391 -8.73 20.45 -3.14
CA PRO A 391 -7.77 21.47 -2.72
C PRO A 391 -7.90 21.74 -1.21
N PRO A 392 -6.80 22.05 -0.50
CA PRO A 392 -5.44 22.26 -1.00
C PRO A 392 -4.52 21.02 -0.87
N SER A 393 -5.01 19.79 -1.10
CA SER A 393 -4.21 18.58 -0.90
C SER A 393 -3.11 18.37 -1.95
N GLY A 394 -2.03 17.67 -1.57
CA GLY A 394 -1.01 17.19 -2.51
C GLY A 394 -1.57 16.22 -3.55
N LEU A 395 -2.65 15.47 -3.23
CA LEU A 395 -3.37 14.67 -4.21
C LEU A 395 -3.99 15.54 -5.30
N PHE A 396 -4.67 16.63 -4.95
CA PHE A 396 -5.22 17.57 -5.94
C PHE A 396 -4.14 18.07 -6.92
N VAL A 397 -3.00 18.53 -6.40
CA VAL A 397 -1.90 19.02 -7.23
C VAL A 397 -1.35 17.90 -8.12
N GLY A 398 -1.15 16.70 -7.57
CA GLY A 398 -0.69 15.54 -8.32
C GLY A 398 -1.65 15.13 -9.43
N GLU A 399 -2.94 15.05 -9.14
CA GLU A 399 -3.98 14.67 -10.12
C GLU A 399 -4.08 15.68 -11.26
N ILE A 400 -4.09 16.98 -10.96
CA ILE A 400 -4.09 18.02 -11.99
C ILE A 400 -2.82 17.94 -12.85
N ALA A 401 -1.65 17.73 -12.23
CA ALA A 401 -0.39 17.55 -12.98
C ALA A 401 -0.42 16.31 -13.89
N ILE A 402 -0.98 15.19 -13.42
CA ILE A 402 -1.16 13.97 -14.24
C ILE A 402 -2.06 14.25 -15.44
N LEU A 403 -3.21 14.88 -15.22
CA LEU A 403 -4.18 15.15 -16.28
C LEU A 403 -3.63 16.15 -17.32
N LEU A 404 -3.03 17.25 -16.86
CA LEU A 404 -2.40 18.25 -17.74
C LEU A 404 -1.19 17.67 -18.48
N GLY A 405 -0.37 16.88 -17.79
CA GLY A 405 0.75 16.17 -18.39
C GLY A 405 0.30 15.19 -19.47
N GLY A 406 -0.82 14.48 -19.25
CA GLY A 406 -1.46 13.64 -20.25
C GLY A 406 -1.88 14.41 -21.50
N VAL A 407 -2.49 15.59 -21.34
CA VAL A 407 -2.84 16.47 -22.48
C VAL A 407 -1.58 16.91 -23.23
N GLN A 408 -0.54 17.35 -22.51
CA GLN A 408 0.74 17.78 -23.10
C GLN A 408 1.45 16.65 -23.86
N ALA A 409 1.36 15.42 -23.36
CA ALA A 409 1.94 14.23 -23.98
C ALA A 409 1.10 13.64 -25.14
N GLY A 410 0.02 14.32 -25.56
CA GLY A 410 -0.83 13.89 -26.68
C GLY A 410 -1.94 12.91 -26.32
N TRP A 411 -2.12 12.60 -25.03
CA TRP A 411 -3.15 11.69 -24.51
C TRP A 411 -4.44 12.42 -24.06
N GLY A 412 -4.77 13.55 -24.69
CA GLY A 412 -5.85 14.44 -24.24
C GLY A 412 -7.23 13.77 -24.07
N LEU A 413 -7.57 12.81 -24.94
CA LEU A 413 -8.82 12.04 -24.79
C LEU A 413 -8.82 11.15 -23.54
N ALA A 414 -7.71 10.47 -23.28
CA ALA A 414 -7.55 9.63 -22.09
C ALA A 414 -7.54 10.49 -20.81
N ALA A 415 -6.85 11.62 -20.83
CA ALA A 415 -6.86 12.58 -19.72
C ALA A 415 -8.26 13.15 -19.45
N GLY A 416 -9.00 13.54 -20.50
CA GLY A 416 -10.38 14.01 -20.36
C GLY A 416 -11.33 12.94 -19.81
N ALA A 417 -11.20 11.69 -20.27
CA ALA A 417 -11.99 10.57 -19.75
C ALA A 417 -11.65 10.29 -18.26
N ALA A 418 -10.36 10.29 -17.90
CA ALA A 418 -9.92 10.15 -16.52
C ALA A 418 -10.50 11.26 -15.64
N ALA A 419 -10.41 12.53 -16.06
CA ALA A 419 -10.96 13.66 -15.32
C ALA A 419 -12.48 13.52 -15.06
N ALA A 420 -13.25 13.07 -16.06
CA ALA A 420 -14.69 12.84 -15.90
C ALA A 420 -15.00 11.70 -14.90
N ILE A 421 -14.25 10.60 -14.97
CA ILE A 421 -14.41 9.47 -14.04
C ILE A 421 -14.04 9.88 -12.62
N LEU A 422 -12.93 10.59 -12.43
CA LEU A 422 -12.49 11.12 -11.14
C LEU A 422 -13.55 12.02 -10.51
N ALA A 423 -14.12 12.96 -11.29
CA ALA A 423 -15.19 13.83 -10.79
C ALA A 423 -16.41 13.05 -10.25
N LEU A 424 -16.79 11.96 -10.92
CA LEU A 424 -17.88 11.07 -10.46
C LEU A 424 -17.47 10.25 -9.22
N ALA A 425 -16.22 9.78 -9.16
CA ALA A 425 -15.69 9.04 -8.01
C ALA A 425 -15.66 9.92 -6.75
N VAL A 426 -15.24 11.19 -6.91
CA VAL A 426 -15.30 12.22 -5.86
C VAL A 426 -16.72 12.40 -5.35
N ALA A 427 -17.69 12.56 -6.25
CA ALA A 427 -19.10 12.69 -5.85
C ALA A 427 -19.58 11.47 -5.04
N GLY A 428 -19.21 10.25 -5.47
CA GLY A 428 -19.53 9.01 -4.75
C GLY A 428 -18.90 8.93 -3.36
N LEU A 429 -17.61 9.27 -3.25
CA LEU A 429 -16.89 9.24 -1.96
C LEU A 429 -17.45 10.29 -0.98
N LEU A 430 -17.73 11.50 -1.45
CA LEU A 430 -18.35 12.56 -0.65
C LEU A 430 -19.77 12.19 -0.20
N PHE A 431 -20.56 11.54 -1.05
CA PHE A 431 -21.87 11.02 -0.67
C PHE A 431 -21.79 10.07 0.53
N HIS A 432 -20.85 9.11 0.52
CA HIS A 432 -20.65 8.21 1.64
C HIS A 432 -20.15 8.93 2.90
N LEU A 433 -19.27 9.91 2.75
CA LEU A 433 -18.75 10.71 3.86
C LEU A 433 -19.86 11.48 4.57
N VAL A 434 -20.73 12.15 3.81
CA VAL A 434 -21.89 12.87 4.38
C VAL A 434 -22.80 11.90 5.13
N ARG A 435 -23.03 10.69 4.62
CA ARG A 435 -23.84 9.68 5.32
C ARG A 435 -23.20 9.21 6.63
N MET A 436 -21.88 9.09 6.72
CA MET A 436 -21.21 8.71 7.97
C MET A 436 -21.27 9.84 9.01
N VAL A 437 -21.16 11.08 8.54
CA VAL A 437 -21.07 12.26 9.42
C VAL A 437 -22.43 12.78 9.88
N VAL A 438 -23.33 13.02 8.92
CA VAL A 438 -24.56 13.79 9.12
C VAL A 438 -25.78 12.91 9.41
N ALA A 439 -25.81 11.67 8.88
CA ALA A 439 -26.98 10.83 9.07
C ALA A 439 -27.20 10.53 10.57
N PRO A 440 -28.46 10.50 11.04
CA PRO A 440 -28.77 10.10 12.40
C PRO A 440 -28.11 8.76 12.71
N THR A 441 -27.66 8.57 13.95
CA THR A 441 -27.14 7.28 14.40
C THR A 441 -28.14 6.20 14.04
N GLY A 442 -27.75 5.29 13.14
CA GLY A 442 -28.55 4.10 12.87
C GLY A 442 -28.70 3.37 14.20
N ARG A 443 -29.91 3.39 14.75
CA ARG A 443 -30.24 2.75 16.02
C ARG A 443 -29.76 1.30 15.94
N ALA A 444 -28.90 0.90 16.87
CA ALA A 444 -28.57 -0.49 17.11
C ALA A 444 -29.75 -1.17 17.80
N ASP A 445 -30.92 -1.14 17.18
CA ASP A 445 -32.10 -1.81 17.71
C ASP A 445 -32.01 -3.29 17.33
N GLY A 446 -31.68 -4.12 18.32
CA GLY A 446 -32.30 -5.44 18.49
C GLY A 446 -31.95 -6.61 17.56
N VAL A 447 -30.88 -6.58 16.75
CA VAL A 447 -30.52 -7.75 15.90
C VAL A 447 -29.41 -8.64 16.51
N ALA A 448 -29.05 -8.44 17.78
CA ALA A 448 -28.08 -9.29 18.48
C ALA A 448 -28.51 -10.76 18.62
N GLN A 449 -29.65 -11.18 18.07
CA GLN A 449 -30.13 -12.57 18.09
C GLN A 449 -30.45 -13.18 16.71
N SER A 450 -30.30 -12.47 15.58
CA SER A 450 -30.73 -13.02 14.27
C SER A 450 -29.61 -13.32 13.26
N GLU A 451 -28.38 -12.82 13.43
CA GLU A 451 -27.25 -13.22 12.55
C GLU A 451 -26.46 -14.42 13.13
N ALA A 452 -26.92 -15.01 14.24
CA ALA A 452 -26.37 -16.23 14.83
C ALA A 452 -27.17 -17.52 14.49
N ALA A 453 -28.15 -17.45 13.58
CA ALA A 453 -29.03 -18.58 13.29
C ALA A 453 -29.09 -18.93 11.80
N ALA A 454 -28.21 -19.85 11.37
CA ALA A 454 -28.47 -20.88 10.36
C ALA A 454 -27.38 -21.97 10.46
N PRO A 455 -27.73 -23.25 10.31
CA PRO A 455 -27.97 -24.17 11.41
C PRO A 455 -26.70 -24.92 11.85
N ALA A 456 -26.52 -24.99 13.18
CA ALA A 456 -25.69 -26.00 13.79
C ALA A 456 -26.49 -27.31 13.84
N GLU A 457 -26.10 -28.29 13.02
CA GLU A 457 -26.43 -29.68 13.29
C GLU A 457 -25.21 -30.35 13.95
N LEU A 458 -25.47 -30.94 15.12
CA LEU A 458 -24.65 -31.90 15.87
C LEU A 458 -23.41 -31.35 16.60
N ALA A 459 -23.65 -30.74 17.77
CA ALA A 459 -22.72 -30.84 18.90
C ALA A 459 -23.50 -30.79 20.23
N GLU A 460 -23.26 -31.77 21.09
CA GLU A 460 -23.92 -32.02 22.38
C GLU A 460 -23.74 -30.87 23.41
N PRO A 461 -24.63 -30.76 24.41
CA PRO A 461 -24.64 -29.64 25.34
C PRO A 461 -23.49 -29.76 26.36
N ARG A 462 -22.57 -28.78 26.37
CA ARG A 462 -21.68 -28.56 27.52
C ARG A 462 -22.28 -27.48 28.42
N GLU A 463 -22.41 -27.82 29.70
CA GLU A 463 -22.88 -26.95 30.77
C GLU A 463 -22.06 -25.65 30.86
N GLN A 464 -22.77 -24.52 30.98
CA GLN A 464 -22.17 -23.20 31.19
C GLN A 464 -22.01 -22.96 32.71
N PRO A 465 -20.84 -22.50 33.19
CA PRO A 465 -20.77 -21.91 34.51
C PRO A 465 -21.29 -20.46 34.46
N GLU A 466 -22.06 -20.11 35.48
CA GLU A 466 -22.69 -18.81 35.70
C GLU A 466 -21.71 -17.64 35.57
N ARG A 467 -22.08 -16.64 34.74
CA ARG A 467 -21.37 -15.36 34.67
C ARG A 467 -21.67 -14.55 35.93
N GLN A 468 -20.73 -14.53 36.87
CA GLN A 468 -20.66 -13.46 37.86
C GLN A 468 -20.28 -12.15 37.17
N ALA A 469 -21.14 -11.15 37.32
CA ALA A 469 -20.90 -9.77 36.91
C ALA A 469 -19.81 -9.15 37.80
N GLY A 470 -18.55 -9.40 37.48
CA GLY A 470 -17.40 -8.68 38.01
C GLY A 470 -17.12 -7.44 37.16
N SER A 471 -17.21 -6.26 37.76
CA SER A 471 -16.78 -4.99 37.18
C SER A 471 -15.29 -5.07 36.78
N SER A 472 -14.99 -5.33 35.52
CA SER A 472 -13.61 -5.29 35.02
C SER A 472 -13.17 -3.84 34.89
N GLY A 473 -12.33 -3.39 35.82
CA GLY A 473 -11.66 -2.10 35.75
C GLY A 473 -10.89 -1.97 34.44
N ALA A 474 -11.24 -0.96 33.63
CA ALA A 474 -10.44 -0.56 32.49
C ALA A 474 -9.04 -0.13 32.99
N PRO A 475 -7.94 -0.48 32.29
CA PRO A 475 -6.61 -0.01 32.69
C PRO A 475 -6.55 1.52 32.55
N SER A 476 -6.51 2.17 33.72
CA SER A 476 -6.48 3.61 33.94
C SER A 476 -5.08 4.19 33.67
N GLY A 477 -4.68 4.25 32.39
CA GLY A 477 -3.66 5.20 31.95
C GLY A 477 -4.30 6.58 31.72
N PRO A 478 -3.56 7.69 31.85
CA PRO A 478 -4.12 9.04 31.69
C PRO A 478 -4.74 9.20 30.30
N LEU A 479 -6.07 9.38 30.25
CA LEU A 479 -6.87 9.53 29.03
C LEU A 479 -6.30 10.61 28.09
N ALA A 480 -5.74 11.68 28.66
CA ALA A 480 -5.10 12.77 27.93
C ALA A 480 -3.90 12.32 27.07
N GLY A 481 -3.03 11.44 27.58
CA GLY A 481 -1.87 10.95 26.84
C GLY A 481 -2.24 10.06 25.64
N ARG A 482 -3.36 9.33 25.74
CA ARG A 482 -3.89 8.47 24.66
C ARG A 482 -4.53 9.30 23.53
N ALA A 483 -5.18 10.40 23.89
CA ALA A 483 -5.78 11.33 22.93
C ALA A 483 -4.71 12.08 22.11
N VAL A 484 -3.65 12.58 22.77
CA VAL A 484 -2.54 13.29 22.10
C VAL A 484 -1.78 12.37 21.14
N GLY A 485 -1.45 11.14 21.56
CA GLY A 485 -0.77 10.18 20.68
C GLY A 485 -1.60 9.78 19.45
N SER A 486 -2.92 9.73 19.59
CA SER A 486 -3.83 9.43 18.47
C SER A 486 -3.99 10.62 17.52
N ALA A 487 -4.03 11.84 18.06
CA ALA A 487 -4.08 13.07 17.26
C ALA A 487 -2.83 13.25 16.41
N VAL A 488 -1.63 12.98 16.97
CA VAL A 488 -0.37 13.06 16.23
C VAL A 488 -0.30 11.99 15.16
N LEU A 489 -0.61 10.73 15.50
CA LEU A 489 -0.55 9.61 14.58
C LEU A 489 -1.46 9.78 13.35
N LEU A 490 -2.67 10.30 13.56
CA LEU A 490 -3.65 10.47 12.50
C LEU A 490 -3.56 11.84 11.83
N GLY A 491 -3.20 12.89 12.57
CA GLY A 491 -3.20 14.28 12.08
C GLY A 491 -1.93 14.66 11.33
N LEU A 492 -0.75 14.24 11.80
CA LEU A 492 0.52 14.64 11.19
C LEU A 492 0.65 14.19 9.73
N PRO A 493 0.35 12.93 9.36
CA PRO A 493 0.44 12.51 7.96
C PRO A 493 -0.49 13.33 7.05
N LEU A 494 -1.70 13.63 7.52
CA LEU A 494 -2.66 14.42 6.74
C LEU A 494 -2.22 15.87 6.59
N ALA A 495 -1.63 16.47 7.64
CA ALA A 495 -1.06 17.80 7.59
C ALA A 495 0.10 17.88 6.59
N VAL A 496 0.95 16.84 6.51
CA VAL A 496 2.02 16.75 5.50
C VAL A 496 1.43 16.71 4.10
N VAL A 497 0.37 15.92 3.86
CA VAL A 497 -0.28 15.86 2.54
C VAL A 497 -0.91 17.19 2.15
N VAL A 498 -1.53 17.90 3.10
CA VAL A 498 -2.09 19.24 2.85
C VAL A 498 -0.98 20.26 2.58
N ALA A 499 0.09 20.24 3.36
CA ALA A 499 1.24 21.13 3.17
C ALA A 499 1.88 20.92 1.79
N ALA A 500 2.01 19.67 1.34
CA ALA A 500 2.56 19.33 0.04
C ALA A 500 1.74 19.89 -1.14
N GLY A 501 0.45 20.16 -0.97
CA GLY A 501 -0.38 20.82 -1.99
C GLY A 501 -0.22 22.34 -2.02
N ALA A 502 0.30 22.95 -0.95
CA ALA A 502 0.56 24.38 -0.89
C ALA A 502 2.01 24.74 -1.24
N TRP A 503 2.96 23.90 -0.81
CA TRP A 503 4.38 24.17 -0.96
C TRP A 503 5.22 22.89 -0.92
N THR A 504 6.08 22.72 -1.92
CA THR A 504 7.11 21.67 -1.96
C THR A 504 8.49 22.30 -1.70
N PRO A 505 9.15 21.97 -0.58
CA PRO A 505 10.51 22.45 -0.30
C PRO A 505 11.50 22.11 -1.42
N ALA A 506 12.45 23.00 -1.69
CA ALA A 506 13.44 22.82 -2.77
C ALA A 506 14.21 21.48 -2.71
N PRO A 507 14.64 20.97 -1.55
CA PRO A 507 15.30 19.65 -1.49
C PRO A 507 14.38 18.50 -1.91
N ILE A 508 13.08 18.60 -1.63
CA ILE A 508 12.09 17.60 -2.05
C ILE A 508 11.82 17.71 -3.54
N ALA A 509 11.71 18.93 -4.08
CA ALA A 509 11.55 19.15 -5.51
C ALA A 509 12.72 18.56 -6.31
N ALA A 510 13.97 18.83 -5.89
CA ALA A 510 15.16 18.27 -6.52
C ALA A 510 15.21 16.72 -6.45
N ALA A 511 14.78 16.13 -5.33
CA ALA A 511 14.66 14.68 -5.21
C ALA A 511 13.62 14.11 -6.19
N LEU A 512 12.47 14.78 -6.35
CA LEU A 512 11.44 14.38 -7.31
C LEU A 512 11.92 14.50 -8.76
N GLU A 513 12.69 15.51 -9.11
CA GLU A 513 13.29 15.64 -10.45
C GLU A 513 14.20 14.45 -10.78
N GLN A 514 15.01 13.97 -9.83
CA GLN A 514 15.82 12.76 -10.02
C GLN A 514 14.95 11.50 -10.25
N VAL A 515 13.82 11.40 -9.55
CA VAL A 515 12.84 10.31 -9.75
C VAL A 515 12.22 10.38 -11.15
N VAL A 516 11.80 11.57 -11.57
CA VAL A 516 11.22 11.81 -12.89
C VAL A 516 12.21 11.48 -14.01
N LEU A 517 13.49 11.81 -13.82
CA LEU A 517 14.54 11.50 -14.77
C LEU A 517 14.67 9.99 -15.00
N ILE A 518 14.65 9.18 -13.93
CA ILE A 518 14.70 7.71 -14.03
C ILE A 518 13.44 7.17 -14.72
N LEU A 519 12.26 7.66 -14.34
CA LEU A 519 10.99 7.22 -14.94
C LEU A 519 10.85 7.61 -16.41
N GLY A 520 11.46 8.74 -16.82
CA GLY A 520 11.54 9.17 -18.22
C GLY A 520 12.56 8.42 -19.07
N GLY A 521 13.25 7.42 -18.50
CA GLY A 521 14.28 6.63 -19.20
C GLY A 521 15.68 7.26 -19.20
N GLY A 522 15.89 8.33 -18.42
CA GLY A 522 17.21 8.87 -18.16
C GLY A 522 18.04 7.94 -17.27
N ARG A 523 19.37 8.07 -17.37
CA ARG A 523 20.30 7.44 -16.43
C ARG A 523 20.39 8.32 -15.18
N GLY A 524 19.83 7.85 -14.07
CA GLY A 524 19.93 8.49 -12.75
C GLY A 524 21.29 8.36 -12.10
#